data_AF-A0A6L6HL14-F1
#
_entry.id   AF-A0A6L6HL14-F1
#
_cell.length_a   1.000
_cell.length_b   1.000
_cell.length_c   1.000
_cell.angle_alpha   90.00
_cell.angle_beta   90.00
_cell.angle_gamma   90.00
#
_symmetry.space_group_name_H-M   'P 1'
#
loop_
_entity.id
_entity.type
_entity.pdbx_description
1 polymer ?
#
loop_
_entity_poly.entity_id
_entity_poly.type
_entity_poly.pdbx_seq_one_letter_code
_entity_poly.pdbx_strand_id
1 'polypeptide(L)'
;MAKLPAIIELIAKHDTRSVATITNYARVLRDAGVLPKGKRGRGAPEMHQTDVADLILGLAGAGDAVNAPHAVELLRGAKLQPKAELEHDGIVDVHDELAHWSIKDFCEDFGFLLASLLVDEPYRDDVLIDDAGEWIGVTNMTVTIDEVVPDLAFASATVMLDDGNQWVRLSFATPNIEEVSVPDNPSRELIGLNATWARSTRIDYSFFVAASVCINGGHRGGFE
;
A
#
# COMPACT_ATOMS: atom_id res chain seq x y z
N MET A 1 19.96 2.82 -5.39
CA MET A 1 18.53 2.67 -5.70
C MET A 1 18.32 1.38 -6.48
N ALA A 2 17.11 0.82 -6.37
CA ALA A 2 16.75 -0.38 -7.09
C ALA A 2 16.37 -0.05 -8.54
N LYS A 3 16.71 -0.95 -9.46
CA LYS A 3 16.22 -0.89 -10.84
C LYS A 3 14.88 -1.62 -10.96
N LEU A 4 14.06 -1.21 -11.93
CA LEU A 4 12.75 -1.83 -12.19
C LEU A 4 12.78 -3.38 -12.26
N PRO A 5 13.75 -4.06 -12.92
CA PRO A 5 13.79 -5.52 -12.91
C PRO A 5 13.92 -6.14 -11.52
N ALA A 6 14.73 -5.54 -10.64
CA ALA A 6 14.90 -6.03 -9.27
C ALA A 6 13.63 -5.85 -8.44
N ILE A 7 12.92 -4.73 -8.63
CA ILE A 7 11.60 -4.49 -8.01
C ILE A 7 10.57 -5.49 -8.51
N ILE A 8 10.52 -5.78 -9.81
CA ILE A 8 9.61 -6.78 -10.38
C ILE A 8 9.87 -8.17 -9.79
N GLU A 9 11.14 -8.58 -9.72
CA GLU A 9 11.52 -9.85 -9.11
C GLU A 9 11.16 -9.91 -7.63
N LEU A 10 11.33 -8.80 -6.91
CA LEU A 10 10.92 -8.71 -5.52
C LEU A 10 9.41 -8.84 -5.36
N ILE A 11 8.62 -8.07 -6.09
CA ILE A 11 7.15 -8.15 -6.04
C ILE A 11 6.69 -9.57 -6.35
N ALA A 12 7.27 -10.22 -7.36
CA ALA A 12 6.92 -11.59 -7.74
C ALA A 12 7.20 -12.65 -6.65
N LYS A 13 8.01 -12.35 -5.63
CA LYS A 13 8.20 -13.24 -4.47
C LYS A 13 7.06 -13.14 -3.46
N HIS A 14 6.35 -12.02 -3.44
CA HIS A 14 5.29 -11.71 -2.46
C HIS A 14 3.90 -11.64 -3.12
N ASP A 15 3.81 -11.58 -4.44
CA ASP A 15 2.57 -11.58 -5.22
C ASP A 15 2.38 -12.92 -5.94
N THR A 16 1.13 -13.38 -6.05
CA THR A 16 0.77 -14.61 -6.77
C THR A 16 1.01 -14.56 -8.29
N ARG A 17 1.19 -13.36 -8.85
CA ARG A 17 1.37 -13.13 -10.29
C ARG A 17 2.79 -13.42 -10.72
N SER A 18 2.93 -13.91 -11.95
CA SER A 18 4.24 -14.16 -12.53
C SER A 18 5.02 -12.87 -12.83
N VAL A 19 6.36 -12.97 -12.84
CA VAL A 19 7.28 -11.90 -13.31
C VAL A 19 6.85 -11.33 -14.66
N ALA A 20 6.40 -12.17 -15.59
CA ALA A 20 5.95 -11.73 -16.92
C ALA A 20 4.69 -10.85 -16.84
N THR A 21 3.75 -11.20 -15.95
CA THR A 21 2.53 -10.42 -15.71
C THR A 21 2.90 -9.06 -15.13
N ILE A 22 3.70 -9.03 -14.07
CA ILE A 22 4.13 -7.79 -13.41
C ILE A 22 4.94 -6.90 -14.38
N THR A 23 5.79 -7.51 -15.22
CA THR A 23 6.52 -6.81 -16.28
C THR A 23 5.58 -6.15 -17.28
N ASN A 24 4.46 -6.81 -17.64
CA ASN A 24 3.48 -6.23 -18.54
C ASN A 24 2.80 -4.99 -17.93
N TYR A 25 2.41 -5.05 -16.66
CA TYR A 25 1.88 -3.89 -15.92
C TYR A 25 2.88 -2.73 -15.91
N ALA A 26 4.13 -3.01 -15.51
CA ALA A 26 5.18 -2.00 -15.49
C ALA A 26 5.41 -1.37 -16.87
N ARG A 27 5.31 -2.14 -17.96
CA ARG A 27 5.39 -1.59 -19.32
C ARG A 27 4.25 -0.62 -19.61
N VAL A 28 3.00 -1.00 -19.34
CA VAL A 28 1.84 -0.14 -19.60
C VAL A 28 1.94 1.16 -18.80
N LEU A 29 2.31 1.08 -17.52
CA LEU A 29 2.51 2.25 -16.67
C LEU A 29 3.62 3.17 -17.20
N ARG A 30 4.72 2.64 -17.74
CA ARG A 30 5.77 3.44 -18.39
C ARG A 30 5.29 4.10 -19.66
N ASP A 31 4.52 3.39 -20.49
CA ASP A 31 3.99 3.93 -21.73
C ASP A 31 3.03 5.12 -21.46
N ALA A 32 2.20 4.97 -20.42
CA ALA A 32 1.32 6.01 -19.88
C ALA A 32 2.05 7.17 -19.17
N GLY A 33 3.35 7.04 -18.89
CA GLY A 33 4.14 8.07 -18.22
C GLY A 33 4.00 8.11 -16.70
N VAL A 34 3.34 7.10 -16.11
CA VAL A 34 3.25 6.92 -14.66
C VAL A 34 4.61 6.52 -14.07
N LEU A 35 5.33 5.62 -14.76
CA LEU A 35 6.67 5.18 -14.37
C LEU A 35 7.76 5.79 -15.27
N PRO A 36 9.01 5.93 -14.78
CA PRO A 36 10.08 6.54 -15.54
C PRO A 36 10.40 5.78 -16.84
N LYS A 37 10.46 6.52 -17.96
CA LYS A 37 10.90 6.00 -19.27
C LYS A 37 12.43 5.85 -19.29
N GLY A 38 12.95 4.94 -20.13
CA GLY A 38 14.39 4.64 -20.18
C GLY A 38 14.71 3.27 -20.78
N LYS A 39 15.99 2.91 -20.81
CA LYS A 39 16.46 1.64 -21.39
C LYS A 39 16.01 0.43 -20.55
N ARG A 40 16.24 -0.77 -21.06
CA ARG A 40 16.03 -2.05 -20.35
C ARG A 40 17.34 -2.54 -19.71
N GLY A 41 17.23 -3.46 -18.75
CA GLY A 41 18.38 -4.10 -18.10
C GLY A 41 19.25 -3.11 -17.34
N ARG A 42 20.58 -3.18 -17.55
CA ARG A 42 21.57 -2.33 -16.85
C ARG A 42 21.35 -0.82 -17.04
N GLY A 43 20.72 -0.43 -18.14
CA GLY A 43 20.39 0.97 -18.44
C GLY A 43 19.01 1.43 -17.95
N ALA A 44 18.30 0.59 -17.20
CA ALA A 44 17.01 0.97 -16.63
C ALA A 44 17.16 2.19 -15.70
N PRO A 45 16.15 3.08 -15.65
CA PRO A 45 16.14 4.14 -14.66
C PRO A 45 16.14 3.56 -13.24
N GLU A 46 16.70 4.32 -12.30
CA GLU A 46 16.48 4.06 -10.87
C GLU A 46 14.99 4.23 -10.56
N MET A 47 14.45 3.37 -9.70
CA MET A 47 13.10 3.49 -9.19
C MET A 47 13.13 4.25 -7.87
N HIS A 48 12.35 5.32 -7.78
CA HIS A 48 12.05 6.01 -6.54
C HIS A 48 10.95 5.26 -5.77
N GLN A 49 10.77 5.54 -4.47
CA GLN A 49 9.74 4.88 -3.66
C GLN A 49 8.33 5.16 -4.18
N THR A 50 8.10 6.38 -4.67
CA THR A 50 6.86 6.76 -5.37
C THR A 50 6.62 5.91 -6.61
N ASP A 51 7.66 5.62 -7.40
CA ASP A 51 7.53 4.75 -8.58
C ASP A 51 7.17 3.31 -8.19
N VAL A 52 7.69 2.82 -7.07
CA VAL A 52 7.37 1.49 -6.55
C VAL A 52 5.95 1.45 -5.99
N ALA A 53 5.54 2.47 -5.25
CA ALA A 53 4.15 2.64 -4.78
C ALA A 53 3.18 2.69 -5.96
N ASP A 54 3.49 3.42 -7.03
CA ASP A 54 2.68 3.46 -8.24
C ASP A 54 2.56 2.11 -8.93
N LEU A 55 3.65 1.34 -8.99
CA LEU A 55 3.61 -0.01 -9.54
C LEU A 55 2.71 -0.92 -8.68
N ILE A 56 2.80 -0.82 -7.36
CA ILE A 56 1.95 -1.53 -6.41
C ILE A 56 0.47 -1.15 -6.60
N LEU A 57 0.16 0.14 -6.67
CA LEU A 57 -1.20 0.64 -6.88
C LEU A 57 -1.79 0.14 -8.20
N GLY A 58 -1.00 0.19 -9.28
CA GLY A 58 -1.44 -0.31 -10.58
C GLY A 58 -1.68 -1.82 -10.57
N LEU A 59 -0.85 -2.58 -9.86
CA LEU A 59 -1.05 -4.02 -9.68
C LEU A 59 -2.31 -4.31 -8.85
N ALA A 60 -2.47 -3.64 -7.73
CA ALA A 60 -3.55 -3.94 -6.81
C ALA A 60 -4.91 -3.45 -7.31
N GLY A 61 -4.96 -2.24 -7.89
CA GLY A 61 -6.19 -1.62 -8.33
C GLY A 61 -6.70 -2.08 -9.70
N ALA A 62 -5.87 -2.69 -10.56
CA ALA A 62 -6.31 -3.09 -11.90
C ALA A 62 -6.33 -4.60 -12.13
N GLY A 63 -7.47 -5.11 -12.59
CA GLY A 63 -7.65 -6.51 -12.97
C GLY A 63 -6.82 -6.95 -14.20
N ASP A 64 -6.44 -5.99 -15.04
CA ASP A 64 -5.55 -6.16 -16.18
C ASP A 64 -4.55 -4.98 -16.29
N ALA A 65 -3.50 -5.18 -17.09
CA ALA A 65 -2.44 -4.18 -17.23
C ALA A 65 -2.89 -2.89 -17.93
N VAL A 66 -3.93 -2.94 -18.78
CA VAL A 66 -4.39 -1.79 -19.58
C VAL A 66 -5.05 -0.75 -18.67
N ASN A 67 -5.75 -1.21 -17.64
CA ASN A 67 -6.42 -0.38 -16.64
C ASN A 67 -5.50 0.11 -15.51
N ALA A 68 -4.26 -0.36 -15.46
CA ALA A 68 -3.30 0.00 -14.40
C ALA A 68 -3.05 1.51 -14.27
N PRO A 69 -2.86 2.31 -15.34
CA PRO A 69 -2.65 3.74 -15.21
C PRO A 69 -3.82 4.47 -14.55
N HIS A 70 -5.05 4.07 -14.91
CA HIS A 70 -6.26 4.64 -14.33
C HIS A 70 -6.39 4.31 -12.85
N ALA A 71 -6.08 3.07 -12.47
CA ALA A 71 -6.04 2.66 -11.06
C ALA A 71 -5.02 3.48 -10.26
N VAL A 72 -3.83 3.72 -10.80
CA VAL A 72 -2.82 4.57 -10.14
C VAL A 72 -3.33 6.01 -9.98
N GLU A 73 -3.89 6.59 -11.04
CA GLU A 73 -4.42 7.96 -11.00
C GLU A 73 -5.47 8.13 -9.89
N LEU A 74 -6.41 7.18 -9.79
CA LEU A 74 -7.47 7.21 -8.78
C LEU A 74 -6.96 6.96 -7.37
N LEU A 75 -6.12 5.93 -7.20
CA LEU A 75 -5.66 5.51 -5.88
C LEU A 75 -4.63 6.46 -5.32
N ARG A 76 -3.75 7.04 -6.16
CA ARG A 76 -2.72 7.96 -5.69
C ARG A 76 -3.32 9.16 -4.98
N GLY A 77 -4.37 9.76 -5.54
CA GLY A 77 -5.06 10.91 -4.95
C GLY A 77 -6.19 10.56 -3.97
N ALA A 78 -6.35 9.27 -3.60
CA ALA A 78 -7.41 8.87 -2.70
C ALA A 78 -7.17 9.48 -1.32
N LYS A 79 -8.17 10.23 -0.83
CA LYS A 79 -8.08 10.87 0.48
C LYS A 79 -8.18 9.82 1.56
N LEU A 80 -7.27 9.92 2.51
CA LEU A 80 -7.30 9.15 3.74
C LEU A 80 -8.54 9.49 4.56
N GLN A 81 -9.36 8.48 4.81
CA GLN A 81 -10.44 8.51 5.79
C GLN A 81 -10.06 7.53 6.90
N PRO A 82 -9.26 7.98 7.86
CA PRO A 82 -8.76 7.07 8.88
C PRO A 82 -9.95 6.71 9.79
N LYS A 83 -10.32 5.42 9.82
CA LYS A 83 -11.37 4.86 10.71
C LYS A 83 -10.77 3.69 11.49
N ALA A 84 -10.41 3.88 12.76
CA ALA A 84 -9.82 2.84 13.59
C ALA A 84 -10.97 2.09 14.23
N GLU A 85 -11.10 0.83 13.86
CA GLU A 85 -11.89 -0.13 14.61
C GLU A 85 -10.93 -0.76 15.62
N LEU A 86 -11.00 -0.38 16.89
CA LEU A 86 -10.26 -1.08 17.93
C LEU A 86 -11.09 -2.28 18.36
N GLU A 87 -10.45 -3.46 18.38
CA GLU A 87 -11.11 -4.74 18.64
C GLU A 87 -11.87 -4.77 19.99
N HIS A 88 -11.50 -3.91 20.94
CA HIS A 88 -12.04 -3.92 22.31
C HIS A 88 -12.63 -2.60 22.83
N ASP A 89 -12.43 -1.45 22.16
CA ASP A 89 -12.85 -0.13 22.69
C ASP A 89 -13.77 0.70 21.77
N GLY A 90 -14.22 0.12 20.64
CA GLY A 90 -15.09 0.81 19.68
C GLY A 90 -14.29 1.66 18.67
N ILE A 91 -15.00 2.57 17.99
CA ILE A 91 -14.37 3.47 17.00
C ILE A 91 -13.67 4.59 17.76
N VAL A 92 -12.33 4.60 17.73
CA VAL A 92 -11.52 5.70 18.27
C VAL A 92 -11.12 6.63 17.13
N ASP A 93 -11.02 7.93 17.42
CA ASP A 93 -10.47 8.88 16.46
C ASP A 93 -9.02 8.51 16.17
N VAL A 94 -8.78 8.11 14.92
CA VAL A 94 -7.50 7.63 14.44
C VAL A 94 -6.44 8.71 14.45
N HIS A 95 -6.84 9.98 14.44
CA HIS A 95 -5.89 11.08 14.48
C HIS A 95 -5.09 11.13 15.79
N ASP A 96 -5.70 10.65 16.89
CA ASP A 96 -5.05 10.54 18.20
C ASP A 96 -4.09 9.35 18.20
N GLU A 97 -4.52 8.17 17.73
CA GLU A 97 -3.64 6.99 17.68
C GLU A 97 -2.48 7.24 16.71
N LEU A 98 -2.76 7.70 15.48
CA LEU A 98 -1.72 8.06 14.50
C LEU A 98 -0.79 9.16 15.02
N ALA A 99 -1.19 10.00 15.99
CA ALA A 99 -0.30 11.03 16.54
C ALA A 99 1.00 10.47 17.10
N HIS A 100 1.00 9.19 17.46
CA HIS A 100 2.14 8.47 17.99
C HIS A 100 2.95 7.76 16.90
N TRP A 101 2.63 7.92 15.62
CA TRP A 101 3.25 7.18 14.54
C TRP A 101 4.05 8.10 13.62
N SER A 102 5.27 7.70 13.27
CA SER A 102 6.11 8.44 12.32
C SER A 102 5.43 8.64 10.98
N ILE A 103 4.51 7.74 10.62
CA ILE A 103 3.82 7.78 9.33
C ILE A 103 2.72 8.84 9.22
N LYS A 104 2.24 9.41 10.35
CA LYS A 104 1.12 10.36 10.33
C LYS A 104 1.35 11.57 9.45
N ASP A 105 2.57 12.09 9.46
CA ASP A 105 2.94 13.27 8.65
C ASP A 105 2.91 12.97 7.14
N PHE A 106 2.82 11.69 6.77
CA PHE A 106 2.77 11.21 5.40
C PHE A 106 1.37 10.69 4.99
N CYS A 107 0.38 10.85 5.86
CA CYS A 107 -1.00 10.42 5.63
C CYS A 107 -1.86 11.46 4.87
N GLU A 108 -1.30 12.20 3.91
CA GLU A 108 -2.08 13.15 3.10
C GLU A 108 -2.94 12.45 2.04
N ASP A 109 -2.33 11.51 1.32
CA ASP A 109 -2.99 10.66 0.33
C ASP A 109 -2.44 9.23 0.37
N PHE A 110 -3.14 8.30 -0.27
CA PHE A 110 -2.77 6.89 -0.24
C PHE A 110 -1.46 6.56 -0.95
N GLY A 111 -1.18 7.25 -2.06
CA GLY A 111 0.06 7.01 -2.81
C GLY A 111 1.28 7.40 -2.00
N PHE A 112 1.20 8.51 -1.30
CA PHE A 112 2.25 9.02 -0.43
C PHE A 112 2.41 8.14 0.81
N LEU A 113 1.33 7.68 1.42
CA LEU A 113 1.37 6.69 2.49
C LEU A 113 2.16 5.43 2.08
N LEU A 114 1.81 4.82 0.94
CA LEU A 114 2.51 3.64 0.43
C LEU A 114 3.97 3.91 0.11
N ALA A 115 4.28 5.09 -0.43
CA ALA A 115 5.67 5.48 -0.70
C ALA A 115 6.47 5.62 0.61
N SER A 116 5.87 6.20 1.65
CA SER A 116 6.51 6.36 2.96
C SER A 116 6.74 5.03 3.65
N LEU A 117 5.82 4.07 3.53
CA LEU A 117 6.01 2.69 4.03
C LEU A 117 7.20 1.96 3.40
N LEU A 118 7.66 2.38 2.23
CA LEU A 118 8.84 1.83 1.56
C LEU A 118 10.15 2.49 2.02
N VAL A 119 10.07 3.65 2.67
CA VAL A 119 11.22 4.41 3.20
C VAL A 119 11.39 4.14 4.68
N ASP A 120 10.32 4.40 5.42
CA ASP A 120 10.24 4.36 6.87
C ASP A 120 9.41 3.14 7.24
N GLU A 121 10.03 2.19 7.95
CA GLU A 121 9.23 1.19 8.65
C GLU A 121 8.42 1.98 9.67
N PRO A 122 7.07 1.89 9.69
CA PRO A 122 6.29 2.71 10.60
C PRO A 122 6.69 2.40 12.04
N TYR A 123 7.35 3.37 12.68
CA TYR A 123 7.70 3.32 14.09
C TYR A 123 6.65 4.07 14.88
N ARG A 124 6.32 3.53 16.05
CA ARG A 124 5.45 4.17 17.02
C ARG A 124 6.36 4.82 18.08
N ASP A 125 6.20 6.12 18.30
CA ASP A 125 7.09 7.01 19.06
C ASP A 125 7.20 6.63 20.55
N ASP A 126 6.20 5.95 21.08
CA ASP A 126 6.12 5.47 22.47
C ASP A 126 6.56 4.01 22.63
N VAL A 127 7.07 3.37 21.57
CA VAL A 127 7.58 1.99 21.65
C VAL A 127 8.80 1.98 22.55
N LEU A 128 8.54 1.61 23.79
CA LEU A 128 9.55 1.19 24.73
C LEU A 128 10.15 -0.10 24.19
N ILE A 129 11.47 -0.11 24.11
CA ILE A 129 12.23 -1.36 24.20
C ILE A 129 11.73 -2.03 25.48
N ASP A 130 11.14 -3.22 25.38
CA ASP A 130 10.70 -3.92 26.58
C ASP A 130 11.91 -4.21 27.51
N ASP A 131 11.65 -4.69 28.73
CA ASP A 131 12.74 -5.02 29.66
C ASP A 131 13.72 -6.10 29.11
N ALA A 132 13.35 -6.78 28.01
CA ALA A 132 14.15 -7.77 27.31
C ALA A 132 14.92 -7.22 26.10
N GLY A 133 14.78 -5.94 25.74
CA GLY A 133 15.46 -5.38 24.58
C GLY A 133 14.65 -5.47 23.27
N GLU A 134 13.42 -5.98 23.32
CA GLU A 134 12.62 -6.29 22.13
C GLU A 134 11.72 -5.11 21.77
N TRP A 135 11.74 -4.76 20.48
CA TRP A 135 10.94 -3.65 19.95
C TRP A 135 9.53 -4.15 19.65
N ILE A 136 8.52 -3.54 20.26
CA ILE A 136 7.12 -3.72 19.89
C ILE A 136 6.82 -2.79 18.70
N GLY A 137 7.35 -3.12 17.52
CA GLY A 137 7.10 -2.38 16.28
C GLY A 137 5.95 -2.99 15.45
N VAL A 138 5.72 -2.47 14.24
CA VAL A 138 4.79 -3.12 13.30
C VAL A 138 5.31 -4.49 12.92
N THR A 139 4.65 -5.53 13.43
CA THR A 139 4.99 -6.92 13.12
C THR A 139 4.30 -7.39 11.85
N ASN A 140 3.16 -6.80 11.54
CA ASN A 140 2.37 -7.15 10.38
C ASN A 140 1.73 -5.93 9.76
N MET A 141 1.83 -5.87 8.44
CA MET A 141 1.17 -4.92 7.59
C MET A 141 0.53 -5.68 6.48
N THR A 142 -0.75 -5.48 6.29
CA THR A 142 -1.45 -5.90 5.09
C THR A 142 -1.99 -4.64 4.45
N VAL A 143 -1.90 -4.51 3.14
CA VAL A 143 -2.70 -3.54 2.37
C VAL A 143 -3.64 -4.36 1.51
N THR A 144 -4.95 -4.08 1.55
CA THR A 144 -5.98 -4.79 0.76
C THR A 144 -6.78 -3.78 -0.05
N ILE A 145 -6.67 -3.82 -1.38
CA ILE A 145 -7.45 -2.97 -2.29
C ILE A 145 -8.60 -3.79 -2.88
N ASP A 146 -9.85 -3.39 -2.59
CA ASP A 146 -11.02 -4.22 -2.86
C ASP A 146 -11.58 -4.03 -4.29
N GLU A 147 -11.61 -2.80 -4.83
CA GLU A 147 -12.08 -2.55 -6.20
C GLU A 147 -11.60 -1.20 -6.79
N VAL A 148 -11.38 -1.16 -8.10
CA VAL A 148 -11.36 0.10 -8.87
C VAL A 148 -12.13 -0.15 -10.16
N VAL A 149 -13.37 0.32 -10.23
CA VAL A 149 -14.17 0.24 -11.46
C VAL A 149 -13.93 1.51 -12.27
N PRO A 150 -13.77 1.41 -13.60
CA PRO A 150 -13.93 2.56 -14.47
C PRO A 150 -15.29 3.22 -14.15
N ASP A 151 -15.27 4.52 -13.86
CA ASP A 151 -16.44 5.36 -13.51
C ASP A 151 -17.00 5.24 -12.06
N LEU A 152 -16.60 4.25 -11.26
CA LEU A 152 -16.98 4.09 -9.83
C LEU A 152 -15.79 3.52 -9.04
N ALA A 153 -15.02 4.38 -8.39
CA ALA A 153 -13.81 3.95 -7.69
C ALA A 153 -14.08 3.77 -6.19
N PHE A 154 -14.31 2.53 -5.77
CA PHE A 154 -14.42 2.15 -4.35
C PHE A 154 -13.19 1.37 -3.91
N ALA A 155 -12.20 2.06 -3.36
CA ALA A 155 -11.00 1.40 -2.86
C ALA A 155 -10.87 1.61 -1.35
N SER A 156 -11.07 0.58 -0.57
CA SER A 156 -10.50 0.49 0.78
C SER A 156 -9.04 0.06 0.67
N ALA A 157 -8.21 0.45 1.63
CA ALA A 157 -6.88 -0.11 1.80
C ALA A 157 -6.65 -0.38 3.28
N THR A 158 -7.12 -1.53 3.77
CA THR A 158 -6.94 -1.83 5.20
C THR A 158 -5.45 -1.99 5.47
N VAL A 159 -4.83 -1.03 6.17
CA VAL A 159 -3.44 -1.09 6.66
C VAL A 159 -3.46 -1.56 8.11
N MET A 160 -3.28 -2.85 8.35
CA MET A 160 -3.11 -3.37 9.71
C MET A 160 -1.73 -2.97 10.22
N LEU A 161 -1.63 -2.45 11.43
CA LEU A 161 -0.37 -2.11 12.08
C LEU A 161 -0.45 -2.74 13.46
N ASP A 162 0.17 -3.90 13.69
CA ASP A 162 -0.12 -4.72 14.88
C ASP A 162 1.12 -5.40 15.50
N ASP A 163 1.05 -5.66 16.82
CA ASP A 163 1.88 -6.54 17.65
C ASP A 163 1.14 -7.84 18.09
N GLY A 164 -0.12 -7.96 17.69
CA GLY A 164 -1.07 -9.02 18.03
C GLY A 164 -2.28 -8.55 18.85
N ASN A 165 -2.32 -7.29 19.33
CA ASN A 165 -3.35 -6.77 20.24
C ASN A 165 -4.05 -5.48 19.77
N GLN A 166 -3.52 -4.77 18.78
CA GLN A 166 -4.08 -3.50 18.29
C GLN A 166 -3.91 -3.40 16.78
N TRP A 167 -5.00 -3.13 16.06
CA TRP A 167 -4.92 -2.84 14.64
C TRP A 167 -5.58 -1.51 14.34
N VAL A 168 -4.94 -0.72 13.49
CA VAL A 168 -5.57 0.42 12.85
C VAL A 168 -6.11 -0.06 11.50
N ARG A 169 -7.23 0.48 11.05
CA ARG A 169 -7.70 0.34 9.67
C ARG A 169 -7.72 1.71 9.03
N LEU A 170 -6.82 1.93 8.09
CA LEU A 170 -6.94 3.10 7.22
C LEU A 170 -7.96 2.75 6.14
N SER A 171 -9.00 3.57 5.99
CA SER A 171 -9.92 3.46 4.85
C SER A 171 -9.65 4.64 3.93
N PHE A 172 -9.92 4.45 2.64
CA PHE A 172 -9.74 5.50 1.65
C PHE A 172 -11.04 5.64 0.90
N ALA A 173 -11.35 6.85 0.49
CA ALA A 173 -12.44 7.11 -0.43
C ALA A 173 -11.88 7.91 -1.59
N THR A 174 -12.25 7.54 -2.81
CA THR A 174 -11.88 8.34 -3.97
C THR A 174 -12.75 9.61 -3.99
N PRO A 175 -12.21 10.74 -4.50
CA PRO A 175 -12.86 12.05 -4.37
C PRO A 175 -14.18 12.23 -5.12
N ASN A 176 -14.59 11.27 -5.97
CA ASN A 176 -15.81 11.40 -6.79
C ASN A 176 -17.11 11.02 -6.07
N ILE A 177 -17.06 10.80 -4.77
CA ILE A 177 -18.25 10.53 -3.97
C ILE A 177 -18.48 11.71 -3.03
N GLU A 178 -19.28 12.68 -3.49
CA GLU A 178 -20.08 13.49 -2.56
C GLU A 178 -20.99 12.51 -1.80
N GLU A 179 -20.69 12.30 -0.51
CA GLU A 179 -21.65 11.82 0.51
C GLU A 179 -22.47 10.54 0.18
N VAL A 180 -21.97 9.59 -0.60
CA VAL A 180 -22.51 8.22 -0.47
C VAL A 180 -22.02 7.72 0.88
N SER A 181 -22.92 7.70 1.85
CA SER A 181 -22.72 7.07 3.14
C SER A 181 -22.18 5.66 2.90
N VAL A 182 -20.85 5.50 3.04
CA VAL A 182 -20.24 4.17 3.09
C VAL A 182 -20.88 3.51 4.29
N PRO A 183 -21.70 2.46 4.12
CA PRO A 183 -22.29 1.78 5.26
C PRO A 183 -21.15 1.36 6.19
N ASP A 184 -21.32 1.55 7.50
CA ASP A 184 -20.28 1.24 8.51
C ASP A 184 -19.82 -0.23 8.47
N ASN A 185 -20.47 -1.06 7.66
CA ASN A 185 -20.07 -2.41 7.35
C ASN A 185 -20.22 -2.71 5.85
N PRO A 186 -19.23 -2.40 4.99
CA PRO A 186 -19.29 -2.74 3.57
C PRO A 186 -19.22 -4.25 3.31
N SER A 187 -18.94 -5.07 4.34
CA SER A 187 -18.50 -6.45 4.17
C SER A 187 -19.60 -7.49 3.89
N ARG A 188 -20.90 -7.14 3.80
CA ARG A 188 -21.94 -8.15 3.48
C ARG A 188 -23.10 -7.75 2.57
N GLU A 189 -23.57 -6.51 2.58
CA GLU A 189 -24.81 -6.17 1.83
C GLU A 189 -24.58 -5.68 0.40
N LEU A 190 -23.40 -5.14 0.07
CA LEU A 190 -23.04 -4.74 -1.30
C LEU A 190 -22.71 -5.92 -2.22
N ILE A 191 -22.52 -7.12 -1.67
CA ILE A 191 -22.26 -8.38 -2.41
C ILE A 191 -23.53 -8.87 -3.15
N GLY A 192 -24.69 -8.24 -2.92
CA GLY A 192 -25.96 -8.58 -3.56
C GLY A 192 -26.17 -8.03 -4.98
N LEU A 193 -25.32 -7.12 -5.47
CA LEU A 193 -25.43 -6.55 -6.81
C LEU A 193 -24.33 -7.13 -7.72
N ASN A 194 -24.70 -8.16 -8.49
CA ASN A 194 -23.95 -8.67 -9.65
C ASN A 194 -22.46 -8.97 -9.42
N ALA A 195 -22.14 -10.04 -8.69
CA ALA A 195 -20.91 -10.83 -8.81
C ALA A 195 -19.68 -10.06 -9.32
N THR A 196 -19.29 -8.99 -8.62
CA THR A 196 -18.04 -8.27 -8.86
C THR A 196 -16.93 -9.06 -8.19
N TRP A 197 -15.91 -9.37 -8.97
CA TRP A 197 -14.79 -10.18 -8.51
C TRP A 197 -13.88 -9.26 -7.70
N ALA A 198 -14.14 -9.16 -6.40
CA ALA A 198 -13.24 -8.45 -5.49
C ALA A 198 -11.84 -9.06 -5.62
N ARG A 199 -10.88 -8.26 -6.08
CA ARG A 199 -9.48 -8.68 -6.19
C ARG A 199 -8.68 -7.98 -5.11
N SER A 200 -8.67 -8.59 -3.93
CA SER A 200 -7.73 -8.21 -2.88
C SER A 200 -6.30 -8.58 -3.30
N THR A 201 -5.47 -7.59 -3.61
CA THR A 201 -4.00 -7.76 -3.53
C THR A 201 -3.58 -7.51 -2.09
N ARG A 202 -3.02 -8.55 -1.45
CA ARG A 202 -2.44 -8.49 -0.12
C ARG A 202 -0.94 -8.23 -0.22
N ILE A 203 -0.46 -7.20 0.46
CA ILE A 203 0.96 -6.86 0.55
C ILE A 203 1.39 -6.95 2.00
N ASP A 204 2.21 -7.95 2.32
CA ASP A 204 2.64 -8.22 3.69
C ASP A 204 3.83 -7.34 4.12
N TYR A 205 4.01 -7.15 5.43
CA TYR A 205 5.16 -6.43 6.02
C TYR A 205 6.51 -6.85 5.45
N SER A 206 6.71 -8.17 5.27
CA SER A 206 7.94 -8.73 4.68
C SER A 206 8.30 -8.13 3.32
N PHE A 207 7.30 -7.75 2.52
CA PHE A 207 7.52 -7.06 1.26
C PHE A 207 8.11 -5.65 1.49
N PHE A 208 7.55 -4.87 2.42
CA PHE A 208 8.02 -3.50 2.69
C PHE A 208 9.46 -3.50 3.21
N VAL A 209 9.82 -4.41 4.10
CA VAL A 209 11.21 -4.60 4.57
C VAL A 209 12.14 -4.90 3.39
N ALA A 210 11.80 -5.91 2.59
CA ALA A 210 12.64 -6.32 1.47
C ALA A 210 12.72 -5.24 0.38
N ALA A 211 11.65 -4.47 0.16
CA ALA A 211 11.61 -3.36 -0.78
C ALA A 211 12.44 -2.19 -0.30
N SER A 212 12.34 -1.81 0.98
CA SER A 212 13.18 -0.78 1.59
C SER A 212 14.67 -1.14 1.47
N VAL A 213 15.05 -2.38 1.81
CA VAL A 213 16.43 -2.88 1.64
C VAL A 213 16.88 -2.80 0.18
N CYS A 214 16.01 -3.22 -0.76
CA CYS A 214 16.30 -3.18 -2.18
C CYS A 214 16.51 -1.75 -2.70
N ILE A 215 15.63 -0.82 -2.32
CA ILE A 215 15.64 0.58 -2.77
C ILE A 215 16.82 1.33 -2.14
N ASN A 216 17.05 1.15 -0.84
CA ASN A 216 18.07 1.88 -0.08
C ASN A 216 19.48 1.28 -0.22
N GLY A 217 19.64 0.21 -1.02
CA GLY A 217 20.96 -0.33 -1.38
C GLY A 217 21.62 -1.20 -0.30
N GLY A 218 20.83 -1.82 0.58
CA GLY A 218 21.31 -2.85 1.51
C GLY A 218 22.21 -2.38 2.65
N HIS A 219 22.41 -1.06 2.83
CA HIS A 219 23.12 -0.52 3.99
C HIS A 219 22.16 -0.18 5.13
N ARG A 220 21.51 -1.21 5.69
CA ARG A 220 21.27 -1.21 7.13
C ARG A 220 22.54 -1.78 7.75
N GLY A 221 23.54 -0.90 7.93
CA GLY A 221 24.72 -1.26 8.70
C GLY A 221 24.30 -1.54 10.13
N GLY A 222 24.45 -2.79 10.57
CA GLY A 222 24.39 -3.18 11.98
C GLY A 222 22.99 -3.17 12.59
N PHE A 223 22.20 -4.20 12.29
CA PHE A 223 21.16 -4.69 13.19
C PHE A 223 21.32 -6.22 13.27
N GLU A 224 22.41 -6.64 13.92
CA GLU A 224 22.54 -7.96 14.53
C GLU A 224 22.20 -7.84 16.02
#